data_AF-A0A0T5ZVV0-F1
#
_entry.id   AF-A0A0T5ZVV0-F1
#
_cell.length_a   1.000
_cell.length_b   1.000
_cell.length_c   1.000
_cell.angle_alpha   90.00
_cell.angle_beta   90.00
_cell.angle_gamma   90.00
#
_symmetry.space_group_name_H-M   'P 1'
#
loop_
_entity.id
_entity.type
_entity.pdbx_description
1 polymer ?
#
loop_
_entity_poly.entity_id
_entity_poly.type
_entity_poly.pdbx_seq_one_letter_code
_entity_poly.pdbx_strand_id
1 'polypeptide(L)' 'MTTQNYYKGVQHTVYISTSMGVGCEHCRTQIAADRFAESTNHYIEQHGYKLLHVGAETSRDMDGKPWHSTVAVLGK' A
#
# COMPACT_ATOMS: atom_id res chain seq x y z
N MET A 1 -13.19 19.30 2.28
CA MET A 1 -13.34 18.23 3.31
C MET A 1 -11.96 18.02 3.90
N THR A 2 -11.74 18.40 5.15
CA THR A 2 -10.43 18.26 5.79
C THR A 2 -10.26 16.80 6.15
N THR A 3 -9.41 16.08 5.42
CA THR A 3 -9.08 14.68 5.71
C THR A 3 -8.42 14.65 7.08
N GLN A 4 -9.19 14.34 8.13
CA GLN A 4 -8.65 14.15 9.47
C GLN A 4 -7.85 12.85 9.44
N ASN A 5 -6.52 12.96 9.41
CA ASN A 5 -5.63 11.81 9.57
C ASN A 5 -5.89 11.20 10.96
N TYR A 6 -6.64 10.09 11.00
CA TYR A 6 -6.97 9.35 12.22
C TYR A 6 -5.70 8.89 12.97
N TYR A 7 -4.60 8.72 12.24
CA TYR A 7 -3.30 8.33 12.77
C TYR A 7 -2.47 9.57 13.18
N LYS A 8 -2.42 9.86 14.48
CA LYS A 8 -1.52 10.90 15.02
C LYS A 8 -0.06 10.52 14.74
N GLY A 9 0.68 11.46 14.13
CA GLY A 9 2.11 11.30 13.86
C GLY A 9 2.45 10.68 12.50
N VAL A 10 1.46 10.42 11.63
CA VAL A 10 1.69 10.02 10.24
C VAL A 10 1.65 11.25 9.35
N GLN A 11 2.79 11.57 8.73
CA GLN A 11 2.97 12.68 7.80
C GLN A 11 2.89 12.21 6.35
N HIS A 12 3.20 10.94 6.09
CA HIS A 12 3.20 10.35 4.76
C HIS A 12 2.61 8.94 4.78
N THR A 13 1.80 8.61 3.77
CA THR A 13 1.20 7.28 3.62
C THR A 13 1.54 6.66 2.27
N VAL A 14 1.74 5.35 2.28
CA VAL A 14 1.91 4.55 1.06
C VAL A 14 0.83 3.49 0.97
N TYR A 15 0.31 3.29 -0.23
CA TYR A 15 -0.68 2.29 -0.56
C TYR A 15 -0.02 1.22 -1.43
N ILE A 16 -0.06 -0.02 -0.97
CA ILE A 16 0.46 -1.18 -1.69
C ILE A 16 -0.74 -2.10 -1.97
N SER A 17 -0.86 -2.58 -3.20
CA SER A 17 -1.90 -3.55 -3.56
C SER A 17 -1.34 -4.72 -4.37
N THR A 18 -2.02 -5.85 -4.32
CA THR A 18 -1.72 -7.01 -5.18
C THR A 18 -2.20 -6.85 -6.62
N SER A 19 -2.73 -5.68 -7.00
CA SER A 19 -3.23 -5.39 -8.34
C SER A 19 -2.37 -4.39 -9.11
N MET A 20 -1.50 -3.65 -8.43
CA MET A 20 -0.67 -2.62 -9.04
C MET A 20 0.78 -2.81 -8.64
N GLY A 21 1.65 -2.88 -9.64
CA GLY A 21 3.10 -2.78 -9.43
C GLY A 21 3.52 -1.30 -9.49
N VAL A 22 4.24 -0.83 -8.47
CA VAL A 22 4.76 0.55 -8.42
C VAL A 22 6.23 0.54 -8.04
N GLY A 23 6.95 1.64 -8.29
CA GLY A 23 8.29 1.82 -7.72
C GLY A 23 8.22 2.17 -6.24
N CYS A 24 9.25 1.81 -5.47
CA CYS A 24 9.40 2.39 -4.14
C CYS A 24 9.65 3.90 -4.27
N GLU A 25 8.98 4.71 -3.44
CA GLU A 25 9.15 6.16 -3.48
C GLU A 25 10.50 6.64 -2.90
N HIS A 26 11.18 5.79 -2.12
CA HIS A 26 12.46 6.10 -1.45
C HIS A 26 13.69 5.51 -2.14
N CYS A 27 13.51 4.49 -2.99
CA CYS A 27 14.62 3.79 -3.62
C CYS A 27 14.22 3.15 -4.96
N ARG A 28 15.17 2.48 -5.62
CA ARG A 28 14.93 1.85 -6.94
C ARG A 28 14.30 0.45 -6.86
N THR A 29 13.89 0.01 -5.67
CA THR A 29 13.25 -1.30 -5.48
C THR A 29 11.87 -1.28 -6.13
N GLN A 30 11.59 -2.31 -6.93
CA GLN A 30 10.28 -2.50 -7.52
C GLN A 30 9.32 -3.14 -6.51
N ILE A 31 8.19 -2.50 -6.26
CA ILE A 31 7.09 -3.02 -5.46
C ILE A 31 6.18 -3.78 -6.41
N ALA A 32 6.30 -5.11 -6.37
CA ALA A 32 5.55 -5.98 -7.27
C ALA A 32 4.28 -6.49 -6.60
N ALA A 33 3.19 -6.52 -7.36
CA ALA A 33 1.90 -7.07 -6.95
C ALA A 33 2.01 -8.51 -6.42
N ASP A 34 2.83 -9.35 -7.07
CA ASP A 34 3.08 -10.75 -6.70
C ASP A 34 3.97 -10.90 -5.45
N ARG A 35 4.68 -9.82 -5.07
CA ARG A 35 5.58 -9.78 -3.89
C ARG A 35 5.04 -8.84 -2.82
N PHE A 36 3.74 -8.89 -2.57
CA PHE A 36 3.05 -7.99 -1.65
C PHE A 36 3.66 -7.98 -0.24
N ALA A 37 3.93 -9.17 0.33
CA ALA A 37 4.50 -9.28 1.68
C ALA A 37 5.93 -8.71 1.74
N GLU A 38 6.79 -9.09 0.80
CA GLU A 38 8.16 -8.56 0.70
C GLU A 38 8.17 -7.03 0.50
N SER A 39 7.27 -6.53 -0.34
CA SER A 39 7.13 -5.10 -0.61
C SER A 39 6.67 -4.33 0.63
N THR A 40 5.72 -4.88 1.38
CA THR A 40 5.24 -4.29 2.65
C THR A 40 6.37 -4.27 3.67
N ASN A 41 7.08 -5.38 3.83
CA ASN A 41 8.21 -5.49 4.76
C ASN A 41 9.36 -4.56 4.37
N HIS A 42 9.62 -4.37 3.08
CA HIS A 42 10.62 -3.41 2.60
C HIS A 42 10.38 -1.99 3.15
N TYR A 43 9.14 -1.49 3.11
CA TYR A 43 8.80 -0.19 3.68
C TYR A 43 8.96 -0.14 5.21
N ILE A 44 8.59 -1.21 5.90
CA ILE A 44 8.69 -1.29 7.36
C ILE A 44 10.16 -1.32 7.80
N GLU A 45 10.93 -2.24 7.24
CA GLU A 45 12.29 -2.55 7.69
C GLU A 45 13.32 -1.53 7.18
N GLN A 46 13.20 -1.09 5.93
CA GLN A 46 14.23 -0.23 5.31
C GLN A 46 13.90 1.25 5.41
N HIS A 47 12.61 1.61 5.43
CA HIS A 47 12.16 3.01 5.42
C HIS A 47 11.49 3.45 6.73
N GLY A 48 11.30 2.54 7.69
CA GLY A 48 10.76 2.83 9.02
C GLY A 48 9.26 3.13 9.03
N TYR A 49 8.51 2.64 8.03
CA TYR A 49 7.07 2.77 8.00
C TYR A 49 6.42 1.85 9.04
N LYS A 50 5.18 2.19 9.43
CA LYS A 50 4.33 1.34 10.27
C LYS A 50 3.11 0.91 9.48
N LEU A 51 2.74 -0.37 9.63
CA LEU A 51 1.50 -0.88 9.05
C LEU A 51 0.30 -0.25 9.76
N LEU A 52 -0.53 0.47 9.01
CA LEU A 52 -1.74 1.13 9.53
C LEU A 52 -2.99 0.28 9.28
N HIS A 53 -3.03 -0.39 8.13
CA HIS A 53 -4.15 -1.24 7.72
C HIS A 53 -3.66 -2.32 6.76
N VAL A 54 -4.26 -3.51 6.86
CA VAL A 54 -4.18 -4.56 5.85
C VAL A 54 -5.57 -5.17 5.67
N GLY A 55 -6.00 -5.36 4.43
CA GLY A 55 -7.35 -5.80 4.15
C GLY A 55 -7.55 -6.23 2.70
N ALA A 56 -8.78 -6.61 2.38
CA ALA A 56 -9.20 -6.91 1.02
C ALA A 56 -10.07 -5.76 0.49
N GLU A 57 -9.80 -5.36 -0.75
CA GLU A 57 -10.59 -4.39 -1.51
C GLU A 57 -11.24 -5.11 -2.69
N THR A 58 -12.50 -4.74 -2.99
CA THR A 58 -13.18 -5.17 -4.20
C THR A 58 -13.40 -3.95 -5.08
N SER A 59 -12.72 -3.93 -6.22
CA SER A 59 -12.85 -2.89 -7.24
C SER A 59 -13.46 -3.50 -8.50
N ARG A 60 -13.53 -2.74 -9.60
CA ARG A 60 -13.96 -3.25 -10.91
C ARG A 60 -12.78 -3.25 -11.87
N ASP A 61 -12.66 -4.30 -12.65
CA ASP A 61 -11.72 -4.36 -13.78
C ASP A 61 -12.22 -3.50 -14.96
N MET A 62 -11.43 -3.36 -16.03
CA MET A 62 -11.78 -2.61 -17.24
C MET A 62 -13.07 -3.11 -17.91
N ASP A 63 -13.44 -4.37 -17.72
CA ASP A 63 -14.69 -4.98 -18.19
C ASP A 63 -15.88 -4.76 -17.23
N GLY A 64 -15.70 -4.02 -16.13
CA GLY A 64 -16.72 -3.79 -15.11
C GLY A 64 -16.96 -4.97 -14.15
N LYS A 65 -16.23 -6.08 -14.32
CA LYS A 65 -16.28 -7.25 -13.45
C LYS A 65 -15.63 -6.99 -12.09
N PRO A 66 -16.14 -7.60 -11.00
CA PRO A 66 -15.53 -7.47 -9.68
C PRO A 66 -14.09 -8.02 -9.71
N TRP A 67 -13.17 -7.24 -9.15
CA TRP A 67 -11.76 -7.56 -9.02
C TRP A 67 -11.35 -7.46 -7.56
N HIS A 68 -10.86 -8.55 -6.99
CA HIS A 68 -10.42 -8.60 -5.60
C HIS A 68 -8.92 -8.33 -5.50
N SER A 69 -8.52 -7.52 -4.53
CA SER A 69 -7.11 -7.22 -4.26
C SER A 69 -6.85 -7.15 -2.78
N THR A 70 -5.68 -7.61 -2.34
CA THR A 70 -5.21 -7.35 -0.98
C THR A 70 -4.48 -6.02 -0.98
N VAL A 71 -4.74 -5.21 0.04
CA VAL A 71 -4.21 -3.85 0.18
C VAL A 71 -3.53 -3.70 1.53
N ALA A 72 -2.42 -2.98 1.56
CA ALA A 72 -1.75 -2.52 2.77
C ALA A 72 -1.58 -1.01 2.71
N VAL A 73 -1.93 -0.34 3.80
CA VAL A 73 -1.67 1.08 4.02
C VAL A 73 -0.60 1.19 5.08
N LEU A 74 0.51 1.82 4.74
CA LEU A 74 1.58 2.11 5.69
C LEU A 74 1.73 3.61 5.89
N GLY A 75 2.20 4.02 7.06
CA GLY A 75 2.42 5.42 7.40
C GLY A 75 3.71 5.68 8.14
N LYS A 76 4.26 6.88 7.94
CA LYS A 76 5.46 7.41 8.61
C LYS A 76 5.26 8.85 9.03
#